data_AF-A0A3D5IW17-F1
#
_entry.id   AF-A0A3D5IW17-F1
#
_cell.length_a   1.000
_cell.length_b   1.000
_cell.length_c   1.000
_cell.angle_alpha   90.00
_cell.angle_beta   90.00
_cell.angle_gamma   90.00
#
_symmetry.space_group_name_H-M   'P 1'
#
loop_
_entity.id
_entity.type
_entity.pdbx_description
1 polymer ?
#
loop_
_entity_poly.entity_id
_entity_poly.type
_entity_poly.pdbx_seq_one_letter_code
_entity_poly.pdbx_strand_id
1 'polypeptide(L)'
;MKRDNNFENFAHEAQQYFDHLAGDLEHPQEKVRVIKVWKAVLHSIRDRIHFGEAFQFMQPLPTILKGMYAENWEYLEQPKYDYKTLEEMKTQVKQLQNELGEDEFPWKKSTEEIIAITLLSLRNYLPENKLSKIKNQLPKEIQQYL
;
A
#
# COMPACT_ATOMS: atom_id res chain seq x y z
N MET A 1 20.90 -4.12 16.90
CA MET A 1 20.95 -2.64 16.81
C MET A 1 19.75 -2.10 17.59
N LYS A 2 19.96 -1.39 18.70
CA LYS A 2 18.85 -0.69 19.38
C LYS A 2 18.36 0.37 18.38
N ARG A 3 17.10 0.31 17.95
CA ARG A 3 16.47 1.46 17.28
C ARG A 3 16.40 2.56 18.34
N ASP A 4 17.11 3.66 18.13
CA ASP A 4 16.90 4.85 18.93
C ASP A 4 15.49 5.35 18.63
N ASN A 5 14.58 5.13 19.58
CA ASN A 5 13.17 5.48 19.50
C ASN A 5 13.04 7.00 19.55
N ASN A 6 13.32 7.64 18.42
CA ASN A 6 13.26 9.07 18.26
C ASN A 6 12.30 9.45 17.13
N PHE A 7 11.48 10.48 17.35
CA PHE A 7 10.46 10.90 16.40
C PHE A 7 11.07 11.35 15.07
N GLU A 8 12.20 12.06 15.09
CA GLU A 8 12.89 12.47 13.87
C GLU A 8 13.36 11.27 13.06
N ASN A 9 13.82 10.19 13.70
CA ASN A 9 14.22 8.97 13.00
C ASN A 9 13.02 8.30 12.31
N PHE A 10 11.86 8.26 12.96
CA PHE A 10 10.64 7.71 12.36
C PHE A 10 10.16 8.55 11.16
N ALA A 11 10.18 9.88 11.30
CA ALA A 11 9.85 10.81 10.23
C ALA A 11 10.81 10.67 9.05
N HIS A 12 12.11 10.57 9.32
CA HIS A 12 13.14 10.41 8.31
C HIS A 12 12.99 9.08 7.54
N GLU A 13 12.78 7.96 8.24
CA GLU A 13 12.58 6.64 7.61
C GLU A 13 11.35 6.65 6.68
N ALA A 14 10.25 7.28 7.09
CA ALA A 14 9.05 7.41 6.26
C ALA A 14 9.28 8.34 5.06
N GLN A 15 9.98 9.46 5.26
CA GLN A 15 10.31 10.37 4.18
C GLN A 15 11.19 9.68 3.13
N GLN A 16 12.24 8.97 3.53
CA GLN A 16 13.09 8.21 2.61
C GLN A 16 12.29 7.16 1.84
N TYR A 17 11.36 6.48 2.50
CA TYR A 17 10.47 5.53 1.83
C TYR A 17 9.64 6.19 0.73
N PHE A 18 8.97 7.31 1.03
CA PHE A 18 8.14 8.01 0.05
C PHE A 18 8.95 8.72 -1.03
N ASP A 19 10.19 9.09 -0.76
CA ASP A 19 11.11 9.64 -1.77
C ASP A 19 11.45 8.58 -2.82
N HIS A 20 11.73 7.34 -2.40
CA HIS A 20 11.95 6.23 -3.32
C HIS A 20 10.69 5.86 -4.09
N LEU A 21 9.55 5.70 -3.42
CA LEU A 21 8.29 5.35 -4.08
C LEU A 21 7.86 6.43 -5.09
N ALA A 22 8.05 7.70 -4.76
CA ALA A 22 7.78 8.80 -5.68
C ALA A 22 8.68 8.74 -6.94
N GLY A 23 9.94 8.35 -6.77
CA GLY A 23 10.86 8.09 -7.88
C GLY A 23 10.40 6.93 -8.76
N ASP A 24 10.05 5.79 -8.16
CA ASP A 24 9.60 4.59 -8.87
C ASP A 24 8.29 4.82 -9.65
N LEU A 25 7.43 5.70 -9.13
CA LEU A 25 6.21 6.11 -9.80
C LEU A 25 6.44 7.20 -10.88
N GLU A 26 7.65 7.75 -11.02
CA GLU A 26 8.03 8.86 -11.92
C GLU A 26 7.46 10.23 -11.53
N HIS A 27 7.19 10.45 -10.24
CA HIS A 27 6.67 11.70 -9.69
C HIS A 27 7.43 12.17 -8.45
N PRO A 28 8.76 12.42 -8.53
CA PRO A 28 9.61 12.70 -7.37
C PRO A 28 9.23 13.97 -6.58
N GLN A 29 8.47 14.89 -7.19
CA GLN A 29 8.02 16.14 -6.56
C GLN A 29 6.62 16.03 -5.91
N GLU A 30 5.88 14.94 -6.15
CA GLU A 30 4.46 14.81 -5.78
C GLU A 30 4.24 13.92 -4.55
N LYS A 31 5.09 14.06 -3.52
CA LYS A 31 5.10 13.15 -2.35
C LYS A 31 3.75 13.03 -1.65
N VAL A 32 3.01 14.14 -1.54
CA VAL A 32 1.68 14.17 -0.92
C VAL A 32 0.69 13.30 -1.71
N ARG A 33 0.74 13.36 -3.04
CA ARG A 33 -0.10 12.55 -3.93
C ARG A 33 0.31 11.08 -3.87
N VAL A 34 1.61 10.80 -3.88
CA VAL A 34 2.18 9.45 -3.72
C VAL A 34 1.75 8.80 -2.39
N ILE A 35 1.69 9.57 -1.30
CA ILE A 35 1.16 9.09 -0.02
C ILE A 35 -0.31 8.66 -0.15
N LYS A 36 -1.14 9.45 -0.84
CA LYS A 36 -2.57 9.09 -1.07
C LYS A 36 -2.70 7.84 -1.92
N VAL A 37 -1.90 7.71 -2.98
CA VAL A 37 -1.80 6.49 -3.81
C VAL A 37 -1.45 5.28 -2.93
N TRP A 38 -0.39 5.41 -2.12
CA TRP A 38 0.06 4.35 -1.24
C TRP A 38 -1.04 3.90 -0.27
N LYS A 39 -1.74 4.86 0.35
CA LYS A 39 -2.88 4.58 1.24
C LYS A 39 -4.00 3.89 0.49
N ALA A 40 -4.40 4.38 -0.67
CA ALA A 40 -5.48 3.80 -1.47
C ALA A 40 -5.19 2.33 -1.84
N VAL A 41 -3.96 2.04 -2.29
CA VAL A 41 -3.55 0.66 -2.61
C VAL A 41 -3.54 -0.21 -1.36
N LEU A 42 -2.90 0.23 -0.27
CA LEU A 42 -2.77 -0.62 0.91
C LEU A 42 -4.08 -0.79 1.67
N HIS A 43 -4.95 0.23 1.73
CA HIS A 43 -6.27 0.10 2.34
C HIS A 43 -7.17 -0.82 1.51
N SER A 44 -7.08 -0.79 0.18
CA SER A 44 -7.78 -1.75 -0.70
C SER A 44 -7.39 -3.20 -0.42
N ILE A 45 -6.12 -3.45 -0.10
CA ILE A 45 -5.62 -4.81 0.22
C ILE A 45 -5.93 -5.18 1.67
N ARG A 46 -5.69 -4.26 2.62
CA ARG A 46 -5.99 -4.42 4.06
C ARG A 46 -7.43 -4.88 4.27
N ASP A 47 -8.36 -4.23 3.58
CA ASP A 47 -9.79 -4.43 3.76
C ASP A 47 -10.33 -5.59 2.90
N ARG A 48 -9.47 -6.27 2.11
CA ARG A 48 -9.78 -7.45 1.29
C ARG A 48 -9.35 -8.77 1.93
N ILE A 49 -8.44 -8.74 2.89
CA ILE A 49 -7.86 -9.91 3.55
C ILE A 49 -8.36 -10.05 4.99
N HIS A 50 -8.21 -11.24 5.58
CA HIS A 50 -8.61 -11.47 6.96
C HIS A 50 -7.78 -10.61 7.94
N PHE A 51 -8.39 -10.12 9.02
CA PHE A 51 -7.76 -9.22 10.00
C PHE A 51 -6.40 -9.72 10.48
N GLY A 52 -6.29 -11.01 10.82
CA GLY A 52 -5.03 -11.60 11.28
C GLY A 52 -3.90 -11.52 10.24
N GLU A 53 -4.23 -11.59 8.96
CA GLU A 53 -3.26 -11.49 7.87
C GLU A 53 -2.87 -10.03 7.60
N ALA A 54 -3.85 -9.12 7.64
CA ALA A 54 -3.60 -7.69 7.60
C ALA A 54 -2.69 -7.23 8.75
N PHE A 55 -2.90 -7.75 9.95
CA PHE A 55 -2.05 -7.45 11.10
C PHE A 55 -0.62 -7.99 10.91
N GLN A 56 -0.47 -9.23 10.42
CA GLN A 56 0.84 -9.82 10.12
C GLN A 56 1.58 -9.07 9.00
N PHE A 57 0.85 -8.54 8.03
CA PHE A 57 1.36 -7.70 6.95
C PHE A 57 1.86 -6.35 7.46
N MET A 58 1.12 -5.73 8.39
CA MET A 58 1.51 -4.47 9.02
C MET A 58 2.72 -4.60 9.96
N GLN A 59 2.86 -5.73 10.65
CA GLN A 59 3.83 -5.92 11.74
C GLN A 59 5.30 -5.56 11.43
N PRO A 60 5.89 -5.84 10.25
CA PRO A 60 7.26 -5.46 9.95
C PRO A 60 7.44 -4.03 9.42
N LEU A 61 6.36 -3.29 9.14
CA LEU A 61 6.45 -1.93 8.60
C LEU A 61 7.10 -0.94 9.61
N PRO A 62 7.77 0.13 9.14
CA PRO A 62 8.18 1.27 9.94
C PRO A 62 7.03 1.91 10.72
N THR A 63 7.35 2.58 11.84
CA THR A 63 6.35 3.12 12.79
C THR A 63 5.30 4.01 12.11
N ILE A 64 5.73 4.98 11.29
CA ILE A 64 4.80 5.90 10.61
C ILE A 64 3.98 5.15 9.56
N LEU A 65 4.59 4.25 8.77
CA LEU A 65 3.86 3.47 7.77
C LEU A 65 2.81 2.55 8.42
N LYS A 66 3.09 1.98 9.60
CA LYS A 66 2.07 1.26 10.38
C LYS A 66 0.90 2.15 10.73
N GLY A 67 1.17 3.36 11.24
CA GLY A 67 0.14 4.33 11.57
C GLY A 67 -0.74 4.67 10.37
N MET A 68 -0.12 4.97 9.23
CA MET A 68 -0.83 5.28 7.99
C MET A 68 -1.62 4.08 7.43
N TYR A 69 -1.09 2.86 7.55
CA TYR A 69 -1.78 1.65 7.15
C TYR A 69 -3.01 1.37 8.02
N ALA A 70 -2.90 1.57 9.34
CA ALA A 70 -3.97 1.35 10.30
C ALA A 70 -4.98 2.51 10.40
N GLU A 71 -4.68 3.66 9.78
CA GLU A 71 -5.54 4.83 9.82
C GLU A 71 -6.94 4.50 9.27
N ASN A 72 -7.97 4.96 10.00
CA ASN A 72 -9.39 4.71 9.70
C ASN A 72 -9.74 3.22 9.52
N TRP A 73 -9.00 2.31 10.16
CA TRP A 73 -9.32 0.89 10.09
C TRP A 73 -10.42 0.52 11.07
N GLU A 74 -11.53 0.01 10.56
CA GLU A 74 -12.61 -0.57 11.34
C GLU A 74 -12.46 -2.10 11.39
N TYR A 75 -12.54 -2.67 12.60
CA TYR A 75 -12.54 -4.13 12.75
C TYR A 75 -13.86 -4.70 12.25
N LEU A 76 -13.77 -5.62 11.30
CA LEU A 76 -14.88 -6.42 10.80
C LEU A 76 -14.49 -7.89 10.87
N GLU A 77 -15.47 -8.74 11.20
CA GLU A 77 -15.27 -10.20 11.25
C GLU A 77 -14.96 -10.78 9.86
N GLN A 78 -15.55 -10.20 8.82
CA GLN A 78 -15.29 -10.54 7.42
C GLN A 78 -14.61 -9.38 6.70
N PRO A 79 -13.78 -9.64 5.68
CA PRO A 79 -13.22 -8.58 4.85
C PRO A 79 -14.31 -7.67 4.27
N LYS A 80 -14.06 -6.36 4.28
CA LYS A 80 -14.98 -5.34 3.74
C LYS A 80 -15.13 -5.46 2.23
N TYR A 81 -14.05 -5.80 1.54
CA TYR A 81 -14.00 -5.95 0.09
C TYR A 81 -13.91 -7.41 -0.30
N ASP A 82 -14.47 -7.77 -1.45
CA ASP A 82 -14.45 -9.12 -1.97
C ASP A 82 -14.14 -9.22 -3.48
N TYR A 83 -13.58 -8.16 -4.08
CA TYR A 83 -13.26 -8.10 -5.50
C TYR A 83 -12.54 -9.37 -6.01
N LYS A 84 -12.95 -9.83 -7.19
CA LYS A 84 -12.51 -11.06 -7.85
C LYS A 84 -11.64 -10.80 -9.06
N THR A 85 -11.87 -9.68 -9.73
CA THR A 85 -11.20 -9.31 -10.98
C THR A 85 -10.26 -8.13 -10.78
N LEU A 86 -9.31 -7.98 -11.71
CA LEU A 86 -8.43 -6.82 -11.76
C LEU A 86 -9.20 -5.50 -11.91
N GLU A 87 -10.26 -5.47 -12.73
CA GLU A 87 -11.04 -4.24 -12.94
C GLU A 87 -11.80 -3.80 -11.68
N GLU A 88 -12.34 -4.74 -10.90
CA GLU A 88 -12.94 -4.44 -9.60
C GLU A 88 -11.90 -3.92 -8.61
N MET A 89 -10.71 -4.53 -8.56
CA MET A 89 -9.60 -4.03 -7.73
C MET A 89 -9.20 -2.60 -8.13
N LYS A 90 -9.02 -2.34 -9.43
CA LYS A 90 -8.67 -1.02 -9.97
C LYS A 90 -9.75 0.01 -9.61
N THR A 91 -11.02 -0.37 -9.71
CA THR A 91 -12.15 0.48 -9.33
C THR A 91 -12.10 0.81 -7.83
N GLN A 92 -11.84 -0.19 -6.98
CA GLN A 92 -11.73 0.02 -5.53
C GLN A 92 -10.57 0.94 -5.15
N VAL A 93 -9.40 0.78 -5.77
CA VAL A 93 -8.23 1.65 -5.54
C VAL A 93 -8.53 3.08 -5.98
N LYS A 94 -9.15 3.27 -7.16
CA LYS A 94 -9.57 4.60 -7.65
C LYS A 94 -10.56 5.27 -6.71
N GLN A 95 -11.53 4.52 -6.19
CA GLN A 95 -12.51 5.06 -5.26
C GLN A 95 -11.83 5.56 -3.97
N LEU A 96 -10.99 4.72 -3.34
CA LEU A 96 -10.27 5.10 -2.12
C LEU A 96 -9.36 6.31 -2.36
N GLN A 97 -8.75 6.39 -3.54
CA GLN A 97 -7.93 7.53 -3.89
C GLN A 97 -8.74 8.82 -4.03
N ASN A 98 -9.88 8.78 -4.71
CA ASN A 98 -10.80 9.92 -4.81
C ASN A 98 -11.27 10.37 -3.42
N GLU A 99 -11.58 9.43 -2.51
CA GLU A 99 -11.94 9.71 -1.11
C GLU A 99 -10.80 10.42 -0.34
N LEU A 100 -9.54 10.18 -0.72
CA LEU A 100 -8.36 10.86 -0.19
C LEU A 100 -8.04 12.20 -0.88
N GLY A 101 -8.89 12.64 -1.81
CA GLY A 101 -8.75 13.88 -2.56
C GLY A 101 -7.61 13.84 -3.58
N GLU A 102 -7.45 12.72 -4.26
CA GLU A 102 -6.54 12.56 -5.40
C GLU A 102 -7.37 12.08 -6.60
N ASP A 103 -7.53 12.94 -7.60
CA ASP A 103 -8.45 12.79 -8.72
C ASP A 103 -7.77 12.66 -10.09
N GLU A 104 -6.45 12.84 -10.14
CA GLU A 104 -5.62 12.78 -11.35
C GLU A 104 -4.85 11.44 -11.44
N PHE A 105 -5.56 10.33 -11.67
CA PHE A 105 -4.99 9.01 -11.37
C PHE A 105 -4.21 8.27 -12.46
N PRO A 106 -4.60 8.18 -13.74
CA PRO A 106 -3.65 7.63 -14.68
C PRO A 106 -2.62 8.72 -14.94
N TRP A 107 -1.56 8.68 -14.13
CA TRP A 107 -0.25 9.20 -14.47
C TRP A 107 0.23 8.56 -15.79
N LYS A 108 1.51 8.68 -16.11
CA LYS A 108 2.08 7.98 -17.28
C LYS A 108 2.13 6.44 -17.13
N LYS A 109 1.46 5.88 -16.11
CA LYS A 109 1.40 4.46 -15.76
C LYS A 109 -0.04 4.00 -15.60
N SER A 110 -0.33 2.76 -15.94
CA SER A 110 -1.64 2.17 -15.71
C SER A 110 -1.90 1.94 -14.21
N THR A 111 -3.16 1.76 -13.83
CA THR A 111 -3.51 1.50 -12.42
C THR A 111 -2.86 0.23 -11.90
N GLU A 112 -2.81 -0.83 -12.70
CA GLU A 112 -2.16 -2.08 -12.32
C GLU A 112 -0.64 -1.94 -12.13
N GLU A 113 0.03 -1.13 -12.95
CA GLU A 113 1.45 -0.79 -12.73
C GLU A 113 1.64 -0.03 -11.41
N ILE A 114 0.78 0.95 -11.12
CA ILE A 114 0.85 1.72 -9.87
C ILE A 114 0.64 0.81 -8.66
N ILE A 115 -0.35 -0.09 -8.70
CA ILE A 115 -0.60 -1.09 -7.65
C ILE A 115 0.65 -1.96 -7.45
N ALA A 116 1.22 -2.46 -8.54
CA ALA A 116 2.39 -3.32 -8.50
C ALA A 116 3.61 -2.60 -7.91
N ILE A 117 3.97 -1.42 -8.42
CA ILE A 117 5.07 -0.60 -7.91
C ILE A 117 4.92 -0.33 -6.41
N THR A 118 3.70 0.02 -5.97
CA THR A 118 3.40 0.30 -4.57
C THR A 118 3.54 -0.94 -3.66
N LEU A 119 3.19 -2.12 -4.14
CA LEU A 119 3.39 -3.36 -3.38
C LEU A 119 4.87 -3.79 -3.36
N LEU A 120 5.56 -3.61 -4.48
CA LEU A 120 6.98 -3.96 -4.64
C LEU A 120 7.88 -3.06 -3.80
N SER A 121 7.53 -1.78 -3.59
CA SER A 121 8.30 -0.87 -2.75
C SER A 121 8.37 -1.32 -1.28
N LEU A 122 7.45 -2.18 -0.83
CA LEU A 122 7.45 -2.75 0.52
C LEU A 122 8.41 -3.92 0.72
N ARG A 123 9.07 -4.43 -0.34
CA ARG A 123 10.01 -5.57 -0.27
C ARG A 123 11.17 -5.35 0.71
N ASN A 124 11.56 -4.10 0.96
CA ASN A 124 12.59 -3.78 1.95
C ASN A 124 12.15 -4.03 3.41
N TYR A 125 10.85 -4.14 3.67
CA TYR A 125 10.29 -4.41 5.00
C TYR A 125 9.60 -5.78 5.08
N LEU A 126 9.02 -6.26 3.98
CA LEU A 126 8.30 -7.51 3.94
C LEU A 126 9.20 -8.64 3.44
N PRO A 127 9.45 -9.68 4.25
CA PRO A 127 10.11 -10.87 3.75
C PRO A 127 9.28 -11.50 2.61
N GLU A 128 9.98 -12.13 1.66
CA GLU A 128 9.41 -12.63 0.41
C GLU A 128 8.20 -13.55 0.60
N ASN A 129 8.21 -14.35 1.67
CA ASN A 129 7.10 -15.24 2.02
C ASN A 129 5.81 -14.49 2.38
N LYS A 130 5.90 -13.33 3.04
CA LYS A 130 4.74 -12.50 3.38
C LYS A 130 4.15 -11.83 2.14
N LEU A 131 5.01 -11.29 1.27
CA LEU A 131 4.55 -10.67 0.03
C LEU A 131 3.89 -11.70 -0.90
N SER A 132 4.48 -12.89 -1.03
CA SER A 132 3.91 -14.02 -1.77
C SER A 132 2.53 -14.44 -1.24
N LYS A 133 2.36 -14.44 0.09
CA LYS A 133 1.09 -14.78 0.72
C LYS A 133 -0.02 -13.77 0.35
N ILE A 134 0.29 -12.47 0.33
CA ILE A 134 -0.66 -11.44 -0.11
C ILE A 134 -0.93 -11.56 -1.61
N LYS A 135 0.11 -11.72 -2.43
CA LYS A 135 0.01 -11.90 -3.88
C LYS A 135 -1.01 -12.99 -4.25
N ASN A 136 -0.97 -14.12 -3.56
CA ASN A 136 -1.88 -15.25 -3.80
C ASN A 136 -3.37 -14.97 -3.47
N GLN A 137 -3.66 -13.88 -2.77
CA GLN A 137 -5.03 -13.44 -2.44
C GLN A 137 -5.57 -12.38 -3.40
N LEU A 138 -4.73 -11.83 -4.26
CA LEU A 138 -5.10 -10.83 -5.25
C LEU A 138 -5.57 -11.49 -6.57
N PRO A 139 -6.34 -10.77 -7.41
CA PRO A 139 -6.74 -11.26 -8.74
C PRO A 139 -5.54 -11.79 -9.54
N LYS A 140 -5.72 -12.88 -10.31
CA LYS A 140 -4.61 -13.55 -11.00
C LYS A 140 -3.85 -12.62 -11.94
N GLU A 141 -4.54 -11.67 -12.53
CA GLU A 141 -4.00 -10.72 -13.49
C GLU A 141 -3.07 -9.70 -12.84
N ILE A 142 -3.20 -9.37 -11.54
CA ILE A 142 -2.21 -8.50 -10.87
C ILE A 142 -0.97 -9.28 -10.45
N GLN A 143 -1.10 -10.60 -10.24
CA GLN A 143 0.01 -11.45 -9.80
C GLN A 143 1.16 -11.50 -10.81
N GLN A 144 0.90 -11.28 -12.11
CA GLN A 144 1.96 -11.25 -13.12
C GLN A 144 2.87 -10.01 -13.01
N TYR A 145 2.42 -8.97 -12.31
CA TYR A 145 3.18 -7.73 -12.08
C TYR A 145 3.97 -7.74 -10.76
N LEU A 146 3.78 -8.74 -9.90
CA LEU A 146 4.35 -8.83 -8.54
C LEU A 146 5.44 -9.89 -8.44
#